data_AF-A0A172Q8P2-F1
#
_entry.id   AF-A0A172Q8P2-F1
#
_cell.length_a   1.000
_cell.length_b   1.000
_cell.length_c   1.000
_cell.angle_alpha   90.00
_cell.angle_beta   90.00
_cell.angle_gamma   90.00
#
_symmetry.space_group_name_H-M   'P 1'
#
loop_
_entity.id
_entity.type
_entity.pdbx_description
1 polymer ?
#
loop_
_entity_poly.entity_id
_entity_poly.type
_entity_poly.pdbx_seq_one_letter_code
_entity_poly.pdbx_strand_id
1 'polypeptide(L)'
;MTYEQEFLRDFEAWIDSQIAVNEMAMAASRKLAEEDKDEQAADAYIRYESKRDAYQFIQGKFDNYRAGKGFHDAPDGLFKKSTY
;
A
#
# COMPACT_ATOMS: atom_id res chain seq x y z
N MET A 1 2.62 18.56 19.29
CA MET A 1 2.11 18.39 17.92
C MET A 1 0.78 19.10 17.84
N THR A 2 0.45 19.68 16.70
CA THR A 2 -0.92 20.16 16.43
C THR A 2 -1.86 19.00 16.18
N TYR A 3 -3.17 19.25 16.21
CA TYR A 3 -4.18 18.26 15.85
C TYR A 3 -3.92 17.66 14.46
N GLU A 4 -3.59 18.51 13.47
CA GLU A 4 -3.31 18.09 12.11
C GLU A 4 -2.06 17.20 12.02
N GLN A 5 -1.01 17.52 12.79
CA GLN A 5 0.21 16.72 12.83
C GLN A 5 -0.02 15.34 13.46
N GLU A 6 -0.83 15.27 14.52
CA GLU A 6 -1.21 14.01 15.15
C GLU A 6 -2.10 13.18 14.22
N PHE A 7 -3.09 13.79 13.58
CA PHE A 7 -3.94 13.13 12.59
C PHE A 7 -3.11 12.54 11.43
N LEU A 8 -2.15 13.31 10.89
CA LEU A 8 -1.30 12.84 9.80
C LEU A 8 -0.37 11.71 10.23
N ARG A 9 0.19 11.76 11.44
CA ARG A 9 1.00 10.66 12.00
C ARG A 9 0.18 9.38 12.13
N ASP A 10 -1.01 9.48 12.71
CA ASP A 10 -1.87 8.32 12.94
C ASP A 10 -2.41 7.76 11.62
N PHE A 11 -2.67 8.64 10.64
CA PHE A 11 -3.04 8.25 9.30
C PHE A 11 -1.91 7.49 8.59
N GLU A 12 -0.65 7.96 8.68
CA GLU A 12 0.48 7.23 8.13
C GLU A 12 0.63 5.84 8.76
N ALA A 13 0.57 5.74 10.09
CA ALA A 13 0.65 4.47 10.79
C ALA A 13 -0.47 3.50 10.39
N TRP A 14 -1.67 4.03 10.12
CA TRP A 14 -2.78 3.25 9.59
C TRP A 14 -2.50 2.75 8.17
N ILE A 15 -1.93 3.58 7.29
CA ILE A 15 -1.53 3.17 5.93
C ILE A 15 -0.52 2.03 5.97
N ASP A 16 0.52 2.13 6.82
CA ASP A 16 1.53 1.07 6.99
C ASP A 16 0.88 -0.25 7.44
N SER A 17 -0.08 -0.16 8.37
CA SER A 17 -0.85 -1.31 8.83
C SER A 17 -1.69 -1.92 7.70
N GLN A 18 -2.29 -1.10 6.84
CA GLN A 18 -3.06 -1.60 5.70
C GLN A 18 -2.16 -2.31 4.67
N ILE A 19 -0.94 -1.80 4.41
CA ILE A 19 0.01 -2.47 3.52
C ILE A 19 0.31 -3.87 4.06
N ALA A 20 0.68 -3.99 5.34
CA ALA A 20 0.98 -5.28 5.96
C ALA A 20 -0.21 -6.26 5.93
N VAL A 21 -1.43 -5.77 6.20
CA VAL A 21 -2.65 -6.59 6.15
C VAL A 21 -2.93 -7.10 4.74
N ASN A 22 -2.82 -6.25 3.72
CA ASN A 22 -3.06 -6.67 2.35
C ASN A 22 -1.97 -7.62 1.85
N GLU A 23 -0.70 -7.44 2.24
CA GLU A 23 0.38 -8.39 1.92
C GLU A 23 0.14 -9.78 2.52
N MET A 24 -0.28 -9.85 3.79
CA MET A 24 -0.66 -11.12 4.41
C MET A 24 -1.86 -11.76 3.72
N ALA A 25 -2.88 -10.98 3.38
CA ALA A 25 -4.08 -11.47 2.70
C ALA A 25 -3.76 -11.97 1.28
N MET A 26 -2.90 -11.26 0.53
CA MET A 26 -2.40 -11.71 -0.78
C MET A 26 -1.69 -13.06 -0.65
N ALA A 27 -0.77 -13.21 0.32
CA ALA A 27 -0.04 -14.46 0.50
C ALA A 27 -0.99 -15.64 0.82
N ALA A 28 -2.01 -15.42 1.64
CA ALA A 28 -3.03 -16.41 1.96
C ALA A 28 -3.89 -16.77 0.74
N SER A 29 -4.40 -15.77 0.00
CA SER A 29 -5.20 -15.98 -1.21
C SER A 29 -4.42 -16.69 -2.31
N ARG A 30 -3.13 -16.35 -2.48
CA ARG A 30 -2.25 -17.01 -3.44
C ARG A 30 -2.10 -18.50 -3.11
N LYS A 31 -1.88 -18.84 -1.84
CA LYS A 31 -1.74 -20.23 -1.40
C LYS A 31 -3.00 -21.04 -1.71
N LEU A 32 -4.18 -20.49 -1.42
CA LEU A 32 -5.46 -21.14 -1.71
C LEU A 32 -5.71 -21.30 -3.22
N ALA A 33 -5.38 -20.29 -4.03
CA ALA A 33 -5.51 -20.37 -5.48
C ALA A 33 -4.60 -21.45 -6.10
N GLU A 34 -3.37 -21.59 -5.59
CA GLU A 34 -2.39 -22.58 -6.06
C GLU A 34 -2.74 -24.01 -5.59
N GLU A 35 -3.20 -24.19 -4.35
CA GLU A 35 -3.50 -25.50 -3.76
C GLU A 35 -4.88 -26.05 -4.19
N ASP A 36 -5.90 -25.20 -4.21
CA ASP A 36 -7.30 -25.62 -4.41
C ASP A 36 -7.86 -25.29 -5.81
N LYS A 37 -7.07 -24.63 -6.67
CA LYS A 37 -7.51 -24.08 -7.98
C LYS A 37 -8.79 -23.24 -7.88
N ASP A 38 -8.95 -22.54 -6.75
CA ASP A 38 -10.12 -21.71 -6.47
C ASP A 38 -10.01 -20.37 -7.22
N GLU A 39 -10.87 -20.19 -8.23
CA GLU A 39 -10.97 -18.94 -8.99
C GLU A 39 -11.35 -17.74 -8.11
N GLN A 40 -12.10 -17.94 -7.02
CA GLN A 40 -12.44 -16.87 -6.08
C GLN A 40 -11.23 -16.41 -5.28
N ALA A 41 -10.28 -17.30 -5.00
CA ALA A 41 -9.04 -16.96 -4.35
C ALA A 41 -8.11 -16.13 -5.26
N ALA A 42 -8.14 -16.38 -6.58
CA ALA A 42 -7.43 -15.56 -7.56
C ALA A 42 -8.00 -14.12 -7.63
N ASP A 43 -9.33 -13.98 -7.65
CA ASP A 43 -9.99 -12.66 -7.61
C ASP A 43 -9.70 -11.91 -6.30
N ALA A 44 -9.66 -12.63 -5.17
CA ALA A 44 -9.30 -12.07 -3.88
C ALA A 44 -7.85 -11.55 -3.88
N TYR A 45 -6.91 -12.32 -4.45
CA TYR A 45 -5.51 -11.89 -4.59
C TYR A 45 -5.41 -10.55 -5.34
N ILE A 46 -6.05 -10.44 -6.51
CA ILE A 46 -6.02 -9.21 -7.33
C ILE A 46 -6.57 -8.01 -6.54
N ARG A 47 -7.63 -8.24 -5.75
CA ARG A 47 -8.23 -7.19 -4.92
C ARG A 47 -7.29 -6.69 -3.83
N TYR A 48 -6.59 -7.60 -3.14
CA TYR A 48 -5.64 -7.22 -2.10
C TYR A 48 -4.39 -6.56 -2.69
N GLU A 49 -3.94 -7.02 -3.87
CA GLU A 49 -2.85 -6.40 -4.62
C GLU A 49 -3.17 -4.94 -5.01
N SER A 50 -4.35 -4.71 -5.59
CA SER A 50 -4.79 -3.37 -5.99
C SER A 50 -4.88 -2.42 -4.79
N LYS A 51 -5.37 -2.90 -3.64
CA LYS A 51 -5.40 -2.10 -2.40
C LYS A 51 -4.00 -1.80 -1.89
N ARG A 52 -3.12 -2.80 -1.83
CA ARG A 52 -1.73 -2.62 -1.40
C ARG A 52 -1.03 -1.55 -2.25
N ASP A 53 -1.16 -1.62 -3.57
CA ASP A 53 -0.56 -0.65 -4.49
C ASP A 53 -1.06 0.79 -4.22
N ALA A 54 -2.37 0.95 -4.03
CA ALA A 54 -2.96 2.25 -3.66
C ALA A 54 -2.42 2.78 -2.32
N TYR A 55 -2.24 1.92 -1.31
CA TYR A 55 -1.66 2.31 -0.04
C TYR A 55 -0.18 2.68 -0.15
N GLN A 56 0.60 1.97 -0.98
CA GLN A 56 2.00 2.32 -1.27
C GLN A 56 2.11 3.67 -1.97
N PHE A 57 1.20 3.97 -2.88
CA PHE A 57 1.13 5.30 -3.50
C PHE A 57 0.89 6.41 -2.46
N ILE A 58 -0.04 6.19 -1.52
CA ILE A 58 -0.32 7.13 -0.43
C ILE A 58 0.87 7.23 0.53
N GLN A 59 1.58 6.13 0.81
CA GLN A 59 2.80 6.12 1.63
C GLN A 59 3.86 7.07 1.04
N GLY A 60 4.03 7.07 -0.29
CA GLY A 60 4.89 8.04 -0.97
C GLY A 60 4.44 9.51 -0.78
N LYS A 61 3.16 9.78 -0.54
CA LYS A 61 2.68 11.13 -0.20
C LYS A 61 3.10 11.56 1.20
N PHE A 62 3.29 10.63 2.13
CA PHE A 62 3.89 10.94 3.42
C PHE A 62 5.40 11.19 3.33
N ASP A 63 6.11 10.57 2.38
CA ASP A 63 7.49 10.95 2.07
C ASP A 63 7.58 12.42 1.60
N ASN A 64 6.66 12.83 0.72
CA ASN A 64 6.56 14.23 0.32
C ASN A 64 6.28 15.15 1.52
N TYR A 65 5.35 14.76 2.40
CA TYR A 65 5.02 15.52 3.60
C TYR A 65 6.26 15.73 4.50
N ARG A 66 7.04 14.67 4.76
CA ARG A 66 8.31 14.75 5.50
C ARG A 66 9.35 15.64 4.82
N ALA A 67 9.41 15.59 3.50
CA ALA A 67 10.35 16.38 2.70
C ALA A 67 9.90 17.84 2.49
N GLY A 68 8.73 18.25 3.00
CA GLY A 68 8.16 19.57 2.77
C GLY A 68 7.74 19.82 1.32
N LYS A 69 7.55 18.75 0.54
CA LYS A 69 7.09 18.79 -0.86
C LYS A 69 5.57 18.93 -0.94
N GLY A 70 5.07 19.39 -2.08
CA GLY A 70 3.65 19.44 -2.36
C GLY A 70 3.03 18.04 -2.48
N PHE A 71 1.73 17.93 -2.21
CA PHE A 71 1.01 16.66 -2.35
C PHE A 71 1.06 16.11 -3.79
N HIS A 72 1.09 16.97 -4.81
CA HIS A 72 1.15 16.57 -6.22
C HIS A 72 2.57 16.26 -6.73
N ASP A 73 3.60 16.50 -5.92
CA ASP A 73 4.96 16.21 -6.33
C ASP A 73 5.18 14.69 -6.43
N ALA A 74 6.11 14.29 -7.29
CA ALA A 74 6.54 12.91 -7.39
C ALA A 74 7.39 12.54 -6.15
N PRO A 75 7.02 11.48 -5.41
CA PRO A 75 7.86 10.95 -4.33
C PRO A 75 9.16 10.40 -4.89
N ASP A 76 10.25 10.56 -4.13
CA ASP A 76 11.56 10.06 -4.55
C ASP A 76 11.52 8.53 -4.60
N GLY A 77 11.80 7.95 -5.77
CA GLY A 77 11.79 6.50 -5.96
C GLY A 77 10.42 5.87 -6.22
N LEU A 78 9.34 6.66 -6.39
CA LEU A 78 8.01 6.14 -6.76
C LEU A 78 8.05 5.37 -8.10
N PHE A 79 8.92 5.79 -9.01
CA PHE A 79 9.22 5.07 -10.25
C PHE A 79 10.52 4.27 -10.12
N LYS A 80 10.65 3.42 -9.10
CA LYS A 80 11.66 2.35 -9.16
C LYS A 80 11.30 1.46 -10.34
N LYS A 81 12.05 1.64 -11.44
CA LYS A 81 12.02 0.88 -12.70
C LYS A 81 11.24 -0.43 -12.60
N SER A 82 10.07 -0.50 -13.24
CA SER A 82 9.59 -1.80 -13.75
C SER A 82 10.73 -2.35 -14.61
N THR A 83 11.41 -3.36 -14.07
CA THR A 83 12.37 -4.13 -14.84
C THR A 83 11.55 -5.28 -15.39
N TYR A 84 11.06 -5.11 -16.61
CA TYR A 84 10.63 -6.21 -17.47
C TYR A 84 11.85 -6.71 -18.25
#